data_AF-A0A2D8STB1-F1
#
_entry.id   AF-A0A2D8STB1-F1
#
_cell.length_a   1.000
_cell.length_b   1.000
_cell.length_c   1.000
_cell.angle_alpha   90.00
_cell.angle_beta   90.00
_cell.angle_gamma   90.00
#
_symmetry.space_group_name_H-M   'P 1'
#
loop_
_entity.id
_entity.type
_entity.pdbx_description
1 polymer ?
#
loop_
_entity_poly.entity_id
_entity_poly.type
_entity_poly.pdbx_seq_one_letter_code
_entity_poly.pdbx_strand_id
1 'polypeptide(L)'
;MVSSVVSSHDMTFGFLTVCTTANVGMFGGYLLVDITGRPLEFHCTAPLRVTRAQEILYGATLQRYLHGEQIGGPLLKATKLTPVAVLTDRELLLHARSHGASPVVAIQETDSQDKEEEFMSLGTFQLRPHEKDMSKIDQLRPHFESLSSSIELAEPFDRIRAAIDEAQNH
;
A
#
# COMPACT_ATOMS: atom_id res chain seq x y z
N MET A 1 -18.84 -9.84 -24.09
CA MET A 1 -17.67 -10.73 -23.91
C MET A 1 -16.45 -10.05 -24.50
N VAL A 2 -15.58 -9.50 -23.66
CA VAL A 2 -14.16 -9.33 -24.00
C VAL A 2 -13.42 -9.61 -22.70
N SER A 3 -13.00 -10.86 -22.52
CA SER A 3 -11.95 -11.17 -21.54
C SER A 3 -10.66 -10.70 -22.21
N SER A 4 -10.28 -9.45 -21.96
CA SER A 4 -8.95 -8.97 -22.32
C SER A 4 -8.00 -9.66 -21.35
N VAL A 5 -7.39 -10.75 -21.81
CA VAL A 5 -6.25 -11.38 -21.13
C VAL A 5 -5.14 -10.33 -21.10
N VAL A 6 -5.01 -9.62 -19.99
CA VAL A 6 -3.87 -8.74 -19.74
C VAL A 6 -2.65 -9.66 -19.74
N SER A 7 -1.73 -9.43 -20.68
CA SER A 7 -0.45 -10.15 -20.71
C SER A 7 0.21 -9.99 -19.33
N SER A 8 0.72 -11.08 -18.75
CA SER A 8 1.36 -11.05 -17.43
C SER A 8 2.54 -10.08 -17.35
N HIS A 9 3.13 -9.71 -18.49
CA HIS A 9 4.22 -8.73 -18.59
C HIS A 9 3.82 -7.28 -18.32
N ASP A 10 2.52 -6.93 -18.38
CA ASP A 10 2.04 -5.56 -18.15
C ASP A 10 1.36 -5.38 -16.78
N MET A 11 1.29 -6.44 -15.96
CA MET A 11 0.68 -6.36 -14.63
C MET A 11 1.65 -5.70 -13.66
N THR A 12 1.16 -4.64 -13.02
CA THR A 12 1.92 -3.89 -12.01
C THR A 12 1.17 -3.85 -10.69
N PHE A 13 1.91 -3.79 -9.59
CA PHE A 13 1.39 -3.69 -8.23
C PHE A 13 2.10 -2.59 -7.48
N GLY A 14 1.33 -1.80 -6.74
CA GLY A 14 1.87 -0.77 -5.86
C GLY A 14 2.06 -1.30 -4.45
N PHE A 15 3.12 -0.90 -3.77
CA PHE A 15 3.37 -1.16 -2.36
C PHE A 15 3.49 0.19 -1.65
N LEU A 16 2.59 0.46 -0.72
CA LEU A 16 2.47 1.74 -0.01
C LEU A 16 2.67 1.51 1.49
N THR A 17 3.62 2.21 2.09
CA THR A 17 3.87 2.12 3.54
C THR A 17 4.16 3.49 4.15
N VAL A 18 4.16 3.52 5.48
CA VAL A 18 4.58 4.66 6.29
C VAL A 18 5.71 4.25 7.22
N CYS A 19 6.79 5.01 7.18
CA CYS A 19 7.94 4.92 8.08
C CYS A 19 7.86 6.06 9.10
N THR A 20 8.13 5.79 10.38
CA THR A 20 8.13 6.83 11.42
C THR A 20 9.45 6.80 12.18
N THR A 21 10.08 7.96 12.30
CA THR A 21 11.32 8.14 13.06
C THR A 21 11.11 9.24 14.08
N ALA A 22 11.40 8.95 15.36
CA ALA A 22 11.11 9.85 16.49
C ALA A 22 11.67 11.28 16.31
N ASN A 23 12.82 11.43 15.66
CA ASN A 23 13.49 12.73 15.50
C ASN A 23 13.19 13.45 14.17
N VAL A 24 12.68 12.74 13.17
CA VAL A 24 12.56 13.27 11.80
C VAL A 24 11.10 13.48 11.40
N GLY A 25 10.21 12.60 11.84
CA GLY A 25 8.78 12.63 11.52
C GLY A 25 8.33 11.38 10.78
N MET A 26 7.22 11.50 10.08
CA MET A 26 6.64 10.43 9.27
C MET A 26 7.03 10.59 7.80
N PHE A 27 7.26 9.47 7.13
CA PHE A 27 7.53 9.41 5.70
C PHE A 27 6.57 8.43 5.07
N GLY A 28 6.05 8.79 3.92
CA GLY A 28 5.43 7.83 3.02
C GLY A 28 6.41 7.32 1.99
N GLY A 29 6.30 6.06 1.65
CA GLY A 29 6.98 5.49 0.50
C GLY A 29 6.04 4.65 -0.33
N TYR A 30 6.22 4.74 -1.64
CA TYR A 30 5.43 4.01 -2.63
C TYR A 30 6.37 3.42 -3.69
N LEU A 31 6.33 2.10 -3.82
CA LEU A 31 7.09 1.34 -4.82
C LEU A 31 6.11 0.65 -5.76
N LEU A 32 6.23 0.94 -7.05
CA LEU A 32 5.52 0.21 -8.09
C LEU A 32 6.44 -0.86 -8.66
N VAL A 33 5.97 -2.09 -8.73
CA VAL A 33 6.69 -3.24 -9.32
C VAL A 33 5.88 -3.92 -10.41
N ASP A 34 6.57 -4.61 -11.31
CA ASP A 34 5.93 -5.61 -12.18
C ASP A 34 5.69 -6.94 -11.45
N ILE A 35 5.09 -7.92 -12.14
CA ILE A 35 4.78 -9.24 -11.58
C ILE A 35 6.01 -10.01 -11.07
N THR A 36 7.21 -9.67 -11.55
CA THR A 36 8.47 -10.32 -11.13
C THR A 36 9.16 -9.61 -9.96
N GLY A 37 8.58 -8.52 -9.45
CA GLY A 37 9.15 -7.72 -8.36
C GLY A 37 10.15 -6.65 -8.81
N ARG A 38 10.30 -6.43 -10.12
CA ARG A 38 11.19 -5.39 -10.63
C ARG A 38 10.58 -4.01 -10.38
N PRO A 39 11.31 -3.07 -9.76
CA PRO A 39 10.85 -1.69 -9.62
C PRO A 39 10.64 -1.01 -10.97
N LEU A 40 9.53 -0.30 -11.07
CA LEU A 40 9.18 0.55 -12.20
C LEU A 40 9.14 2.03 -11.80
N GLU A 41 8.56 2.32 -10.63
CA GLU A 41 8.50 3.66 -10.06
C GLU A 41 8.78 3.61 -8.56
N PHE A 42 9.45 4.63 -8.03
CA PHE A 42 9.60 4.85 -6.60
C PHE A 42 9.31 6.30 -6.27
N HIS A 43 8.47 6.53 -5.27
CA HIS A 43 8.10 7.85 -4.78
C HIS A 43 8.16 7.84 -3.26
N CYS A 44 8.61 8.95 -2.67
CA CYS A 44 8.56 9.16 -1.23
C CYS A 44 8.10 10.59 -0.91
N THR A 45 7.52 10.79 0.27
CA THR A 45 7.16 12.13 0.74
C THR A 45 8.36 12.79 1.42
N ALA A 46 8.36 14.12 1.44
CA ALA A 46 9.14 14.86 2.42
C ALA A 46 8.72 14.47 3.85
N PRO A 47 9.60 14.65 4.87
CA PRO A 47 9.27 14.37 6.26
C PRO A 47 8.07 15.20 6.73
N LEU A 48 7.05 14.52 7.24
CA LEU A 48 5.86 15.12 7.82
C LEU A 48 6.00 15.17 9.33
N ARG A 49 6.01 16.39 9.89
CA ARG A 49 6.01 16.62 11.33
C ARG A 49 4.66 17.19 11.78
N VAL A 50 4.08 16.54 12.77
CA VAL A 50 2.82 17.00 13.38
C VAL A 50 3.14 18.07 14.42
N THR A 51 2.44 19.19 14.34
CA THR A 51 2.51 20.24 15.37
C THR A 51 1.56 19.94 16.52
N ARG A 52 1.86 20.45 17.72
CA ARG A 52 0.97 20.33 18.87
C ARG A 52 -0.44 20.90 18.60
N ALA A 53 -0.53 21.97 17.81
CA ALA A 53 -1.81 22.54 17.40
C ALA A 53 -2.62 21.55 16.54
N GLN A 54 -1.98 20.87 15.59
CA GLN A 54 -2.65 19.82 14.78
C GLN A 54 -3.09 18.64 15.64
N GLU A 55 -2.29 18.19 16.61
CA GLU A 55 -2.70 17.13 17.55
C GLU A 55 -3.98 17.50 18.30
N ILE A 56 -4.05 18.73 18.82
CA ILE A 56 -5.22 19.23 19.56
C ILE A 56 -6.44 19.36 18.64
N LEU A 57 -6.27 19.95 17.45
CA LEU A 57 -7.39 20.25 16.56
C LEU A 57 -7.97 19.01 15.88
N TYR A 58 -7.13 18.07 15.46
CA TYR A 58 -7.57 16.87 14.73
C TYR A 58 -7.95 15.73 15.67
N GLY A 59 -7.37 15.67 16.87
CA GLY A 59 -7.64 14.64 17.87
C GLY A 59 -7.55 13.23 17.29
N ALA A 60 -8.58 12.42 17.50
CA ALA A 60 -8.64 11.03 17.04
C ALA A 60 -8.60 10.85 15.51
N THR A 61 -8.91 11.91 14.73
CA THR A 61 -8.91 11.83 13.25
C THR A 61 -7.53 12.07 12.64
N LEU A 62 -6.56 12.52 13.45
CA LEU A 62 -5.24 12.93 12.97
C LEU A 62 -4.55 11.82 12.17
N GLN A 63 -4.49 10.59 12.71
CA GLN A 63 -3.77 9.49 12.07
C GLN A 63 -4.38 9.12 10.70
N ARG A 64 -5.71 9.10 10.59
CA ARG A 64 -6.43 8.91 9.32
C ARG A 64 -6.08 10.02 8.32
N TYR A 65 -6.06 11.27 8.77
CA TYR A 65 -5.70 12.40 7.91
C TYR A 65 -4.25 12.33 7.44
N LEU A 66 -3.30 12.03 8.33
CA LEU A 66 -1.88 11.93 7.99
C LEU A 66 -1.63 10.80 6.98
N HIS A 67 -2.12 9.59 7.26
CA HIS A 67 -1.92 8.44 6.38
C HIS A 67 -2.69 8.59 5.07
N GLY A 68 -3.98 8.92 5.10
CA GLY A 68 -4.82 8.99 3.92
C GLY A 68 -4.53 10.20 3.04
N GLU A 69 -4.61 11.40 3.60
CA GLU A 69 -4.59 12.66 2.85
C GLU A 69 -3.18 13.23 2.65
N GLN A 70 -2.35 13.21 3.70
CA GLN A 70 -1.03 13.86 3.63
C GLN A 70 0.06 12.96 3.06
N ILE A 71 -0.05 11.64 3.25
CA ILE A 71 0.94 10.67 2.80
C ILE A 71 0.46 9.90 1.57
N GLY A 72 -0.58 9.09 1.72
CA GLY A 72 -1.07 8.22 0.65
C GLY A 72 -1.59 9.01 -0.54
N GLY A 73 -2.33 10.11 -0.30
CA GLY A 73 -2.89 10.94 -1.34
C GLY A 73 -1.87 11.46 -2.37
N PRO A 74 -0.81 12.18 -1.96
CA PRO A 74 0.24 12.63 -2.86
C PRO A 74 0.96 11.50 -3.60
N LEU A 75 1.26 10.39 -2.91
CA LEU A 75 1.97 9.25 -3.52
C LEU A 75 1.13 8.56 -4.61
N LEU A 76 -0.16 8.33 -4.35
CA LEU A 76 -1.07 7.74 -5.33
C LEU A 76 -1.31 8.67 -6.53
N LYS A 77 -1.37 9.99 -6.30
CA LYS A 77 -1.50 10.98 -7.39
C LYS A 77 -0.23 11.13 -8.23
N ALA A 78 0.95 10.88 -7.65
CA ALA A 78 2.23 10.96 -8.36
C ALA A 78 2.49 9.75 -9.27
N THR A 79 1.77 8.64 -9.04
CA THR A 79 1.93 7.40 -9.80
C THR A 79 1.47 7.58 -11.24
N LYS A 80 2.29 7.17 -12.21
CA LYS A 80 1.96 7.32 -13.65
C LYS A 80 1.24 6.11 -14.22
N LEU A 81 1.63 4.91 -13.78
CA LEU A 81 0.99 3.67 -14.18
C LEU A 81 -0.20 3.34 -13.26
N THR A 82 -1.19 2.61 -13.79
CA THR A 82 -2.34 2.16 -12.99
C THR A 82 -2.11 0.71 -12.57
N PRO A 83 -1.69 0.42 -11.33
CA PRO A 83 -1.51 -0.95 -10.89
C PRO A 83 -2.84 -1.71 -10.79
N VAL A 84 -2.75 -3.03 -10.82
CA VAL A 84 -3.88 -3.93 -10.53
C VAL A 84 -4.45 -3.62 -9.14
N ALA A 85 -3.56 -3.46 -8.16
CA ALA A 85 -3.90 -3.05 -6.80
C ALA A 85 -2.70 -2.38 -6.12
N VAL A 86 -2.99 -1.60 -5.08
CA VAL A 86 -2.00 -1.08 -4.14
C VAL A 86 -2.10 -1.84 -2.83
N LEU A 87 -1.04 -2.54 -2.46
CA LEU A 87 -0.89 -3.27 -1.21
C LEU A 87 -0.30 -2.35 -0.15
N THR A 88 -0.76 -2.47 1.09
CA THR A 88 -0.21 -1.73 2.23
C THR A 88 -0.12 -2.58 3.48
N ASP A 89 0.94 -2.40 4.26
CA ASP A 89 1.13 -2.98 5.59
C ASP A 89 0.51 -2.12 6.71
N ARG A 90 -0.15 -0.99 6.37
CA ARG A 90 -0.81 -0.11 7.34
C ARG A 90 -2.29 0.07 6.99
N GLU A 91 -3.17 -0.39 7.86
CA GLU A 91 -4.62 -0.28 7.64
C GLU A 91 -5.09 1.19 7.47
N LEU A 92 -4.48 2.14 8.18
CA LEU A 92 -4.80 3.57 8.04
C LEU A 92 -4.57 4.12 6.63
N LEU A 93 -3.73 3.48 5.82
CA LEU A 93 -3.52 3.86 4.41
C LEU A 93 -4.68 3.44 3.49
N LEU A 94 -5.63 2.61 3.94
CA LEU A 94 -6.87 2.35 3.20
C LEU A 94 -7.62 3.65 2.90
N HIS A 95 -7.51 4.66 3.77
CA HIS A 95 -8.12 5.97 3.57
C HIS A 95 -7.55 6.77 2.39
N ALA A 96 -6.42 6.35 1.83
CA ALA A 96 -5.85 6.95 0.63
C ALA A 96 -6.61 6.54 -0.65
N ARG A 97 -7.48 5.52 -0.59
CA ARG A 97 -8.18 4.94 -1.75
C ARG A 97 -8.86 5.95 -2.67
N SER A 98 -9.38 7.05 -2.12
CA SER A 98 -10.05 8.12 -2.87
C SER A 98 -9.11 8.93 -3.78
N HIS A 99 -7.79 8.81 -3.61
CA HIS A 99 -6.78 9.58 -4.34
C HIS A 99 -6.13 8.83 -5.52
N GLY A 100 -6.48 7.55 -5.71
CA GLY A 100 -5.97 6.71 -6.79
C GLY A 100 -7.09 5.95 -7.52
N ALA A 101 -6.78 5.46 -8.73
CA ALA A 101 -7.74 4.67 -9.52
C ALA A 101 -7.86 3.23 -9.00
N SER A 102 -6.75 2.64 -8.60
CA SER A 102 -6.64 1.24 -8.19
C SER A 102 -7.20 0.99 -6.78
N PRO A 103 -7.70 -0.23 -6.50
CA PRO A 103 -8.02 -0.66 -5.14
C PRO A 103 -6.81 -0.55 -4.22
N VAL A 104 -7.05 -0.15 -2.96
CA VAL A 104 -6.05 -0.17 -1.89
C VAL A 104 -6.42 -1.29 -0.94
N VAL A 105 -5.46 -2.16 -0.66
CA VAL A 105 -5.65 -3.42 0.07
C VAL A 105 -4.61 -3.52 1.16
N ALA A 106 -5.07 -3.56 2.41
CA ALA A 106 -4.21 -3.84 3.54
C ALA A 106 -3.87 -5.33 3.54
N ILE A 107 -2.60 -5.66 3.76
CA ILE A 107 -2.15 -7.03 3.96
C ILE A 107 -1.60 -7.17 5.37
N GLN A 108 -1.98 -8.25 6.03
CA GLN A 108 -1.48 -8.61 7.36
C GLN A 108 -1.08 -10.07 7.33
N GLU A 109 0.11 -10.37 7.82
CA GLU A 109 0.51 -11.75 8.03
C GLU A 109 -0.26 -12.30 9.24
N THR A 110 -0.83 -13.50 9.09
CA THR A 110 -1.65 -14.14 10.10
C THR A 110 -0.94 -15.35 10.67
N ASP A 111 -0.70 -15.33 11.98
CA ASP A 111 -0.28 -16.49 12.76
C ASP A 111 -1.49 -17.43 13.01
N SER A 112 -1.97 -18.03 11.94
CA SER A 112 -2.73 -19.29 11.84
C SER A 112 -3.91 -19.62 12.79
N GLN A 113 -4.57 -18.70 13.52
CA GLN A 113 -5.78 -19.07 14.28
C GLN A 113 -7.02 -18.15 14.20
N ASP A 114 -6.90 -16.89 13.76
CA ASP A 114 -8.08 -16.01 13.59
C ASP A 114 -8.34 -15.74 12.10
N LYS A 115 -8.94 -16.72 11.41
CA LYS A 115 -9.48 -16.50 10.07
C LYS A 115 -10.88 -15.91 10.21
N GLU A 116 -10.98 -14.59 10.17
CA GLU A 116 -12.27 -13.93 9.99
C GLU A 116 -12.80 -14.22 8.59
N GLU A 117 -14.05 -14.70 8.47
CA GLU A 117 -14.68 -15.08 7.20
C GLU A 117 -14.85 -13.92 6.21
N GLU A 118 -14.74 -12.67 6.69
CA GLU A 118 -14.87 -11.45 5.88
C GLU A 118 -13.61 -11.09 5.06
N PHE A 119 -12.48 -11.76 5.29
CA PHE A 119 -11.22 -11.43 4.61
C PHE A 119 -10.80 -12.48 3.58
N MET A 120 -10.19 -11.99 2.49
CA MET A 120 -9.53 -12.87 1.53
C MET A 120 -8.21 -13.37 2.13
N SER A 121 -7.99 -14.68 2.11
CA SER A 121 -6.69 -15.26 2.45
C SER A 121 -5.86 -15.55 1.20
N LEU A 122 -4.56 -15.32 1.32
CA LEU A 122 -3.53 -15.59 0.32
C LEU A 122 -2.28 -16.14 1.01
N GLY A 123 -2.17 -17.46 1.06
CA GLY A 123 -1.12 -18.11 1.86
C GLY A 123 -1.26 -17.76 3.34
N THR A 124 -0.21 -17.17 3.92
CA THR A 124 -0.16 -16.67 5.30
C THR A 124 -0.69 -15.24 5.46
N PHE A 125 -1.08 -14.57 4.37
CA PHE A 125 -1.59 -13.20 4.41
C PHE A 125 -3.11 -13.15 4.39
N GLN A 126 -3.67 -12.23 5.17
CA GLN A 126 -5.04 -11.74 5.02
C GLN A 126 -5.03 -10.43 4.25
N LEU A 127 -5.88 -10.35 3.22
CA LEU A 127 -6.12 -9.16 2.42
C LEU A 127 -7.44 -8.52 2.82
N ARG A 128 -7.35 -7.25 3.19
CA ARG A 128 -8.49 -6.41 3.55
C ARG A 128 -8.55 -5.19 2.63
N PRO A 129 -9.44 -5.17 1.63
CA PRO A 129 -9.59 -4.01 0.77
C PRO A 129 -10.29 -2.86 1.49
N HIS A 130 -10.20 -1.66 0.93
CA HIS A 130 -11.09 -0.57 1.30
C HIS A 130 -12.56 -0.96 1.06
N GLU A 131 -13.50 -0.48 1.90
CA GLU A 131 -14.94 -0.80 1.87
C GLU A 131 -15.58 -0.73 0.47
N LYS A 132 -15.13 0.22 -0.37
CA LYS A 132 -15.62 0.43 -1.74
C LYS A 132 -15.21 -0.66 -2.74
N ASP A 133 -14.21 -1.47 -2.43
CA ASP A 133 -13.69 -2.52 -3.31
C ASP A 133 -13.93 -3.93 -2.76
N MET A 134 -14.61 -4.08 -1.62
CA MET A 134 -14.95 -5.38 -1.01
C MET A 134 -15.59 -6.35 -2.01
N SER A 135 -16.53 -5.90 -2.84
CA SER A 135 -17.23 -6.76 -3.81
C SER A 135 -16.38 -7.14 -5.04
N LYS A 136 -15.23 -6.49 -5.24
CA LYS A 136 -14.34 -6.70 -6.39
C LYS A 136 -13.11 -7.52 -6.03
N ILE A 137 -12.80 -7.66 -4.75
CA ILE A 137 -11.53 -8.25 -4.33
C ILE A 137 -11.38 -9.69 -4.79
N ASP A 138 -12.44 -10.49 -4.74
CA ASP A 138 -12.43 -11.89 -5.23
C ASP A 138 -12.12 -12.01 -6.72
N GLN A 139 -12.49 -11.00 -7.53
CA GLN A 139 -12.16 -10.97 -8.96
C GLN A 139 -10.66 -10.74 -9.19
N LEU A 140 -9.97 -10.12 -8.21
CA LEU A 140 -8.53 -9.86 -8.26
C LEU A 140 -7.69 -11.00 -7.68
N ARG A 141 -8.32 -12.02 -7.08
CA ARG A 141 -7.64 -13.18 -6.47
C ARG A 141 -6.58 -13.81 -7.38
N PRO A 142 -6.85 -14.10 -8.68
CA PRO A 142 -5.84 -14.73 -9.54
C PRO A 142 -4.60 -13.86 -9.73
N HIS A 143 -4.76 -12.53 -9.70
CA HIS A 143 -3.65 -11.59 -9.82
C HIS A 143 -2.78 -11.59 -8.55
N PHE A 144 -3.40 -11.64 -7.37
CA PHE A 144 -2.66 -11.75 -6.12
C PHE A 144 -1.92 -13.08 -5.98
N GLU A 145 -2.54 -14.20 -6.38
CA GLU A 145 -1.90 -15.52 -6.40
C GLU A 145 -0.69 -15.56 -7.36
N SER A 146 -0.81 -14.92 -8.52
CA SER A 146 0.31 -14.77 -9.46
C SER A 146 1.45 -13.91 -8.88
N LEU A 147 1.13 -12.87 -8.11
CA LEU A 147 2.13 -12.03 -7.46
C LEU A 147 2.84 -12.79 -6.33
N SER A 148 2.08 -13.40 -5.41
CA SER A 148 2.64 -14.10 -4.23
C SER A 148 3.41 -15.36 -4.58
N SER A 149 3.19 -15.94 -5.77
CA SER A 149 4.02 -17.05 -6.28
C SER A 149 5.33 -16.57 -6.91
N SER A 150 5.43 -15.29 -7.26
CA SER A 150 6.60 -14.70 -7.92
C SER A 150 7.51 -13.97 -6.93
N ILE A 151 6.93 -13.35 -5.90
CA ILE A 151 7.67 -12.56 -4.90
C ILE A 151 7.16 -12.80 -3.48
N GLU A 152 8.01 -12.50 -2.50
CA GLU A 152 7.62 -12.37 -1.10
C GLU A 152 6.94 -11.01 -0.87
N LEU A 153 5.68 -10.99 -0.42
CA LEU A 153 4.89 -9.75 -0.35
C LEU A 153 5.39 -8.74 0.68
N ALA A 154 6.15 -9.17 1.69
CA ALA A 154 6.74 -8.29 2.68
C ALA A 154 7.96 -7.52 2.14
N GLU A 155 8.76 -8.15 1.28
CA GLU A 155 10.05 -7.66 0.81
C GLU A 155 9.99 -6.27 0.12
N PRO A 156 8.98 -5.96 -0.72
CA PRO A 156 8.85 -4.62 -1.30
C PRO A 156 8.70 -3.50 -0.26
N PHE A 157 8.08 -3.76 0.89
CA PHE A 157 7.99 -2.77 1.96
C PHE A 157 9.35 -2.54 2.64
N ASP A 158 10.15 -3.59 2.79
CA ASP A 158 11.51 -3.45 3.33
C ASP A 158 12.41 -2.64 2.40
N ARG A 159 12.29 -2.84 1.08
CA ARG A 159 13.00 -2.01 0.10
C ARG A 159 12.62 -0.54 0.21
N ILE A 160 11.33 -0.23 0.40
CA ILE A 160 10.88 1.14 0.61
C ILE A 160 11.52 1.74 1.86
N ARG A 161 11.49 0.99 2.98
CA ARG A 161 12.09 1.44 4.25
C ARG A 161 13.59 1.69 4.09
N ALA A 162 14.32 0.77 3.45
CA ALA A 162 15.74 0.91 3.18
C ALA A 162 16.07 2.11 2.29
N ALA A 163 15.29 2.33 1.22
CA ALA A 163 15.49 3.48 0.33
C ALA A 163 15.23 4.83 1.04
N ILE A 164 14.22 4.89 1.91
CA ILE A 164 13.93 6.08 2.72
C ILE A 164 15.03 6.32 3.75
N ASP A 165 15.53 5.27 4.41
CA ASP A 165 16.62 5.38 5.39
C ASP A 165 17.92 5.87 4.72
N GLU A 166 18.27 5.31 3.55
CA GLU A 166 19.41 5.79 2.77
C GLU A 166 19.27 7.27 2.41
N ALA A 167 18.10 7.71 1.95
CA ALA A 167 17.85 9.11 1.59
C ALA A 167 17.90 10.09 2.79
N GLN A 168 17.85 9.61 4.03
CA GLN A 168 18.02 10.43 5.24
C GLN A 168 19.47 10.58 5.67
N ASN A 169 20.34 9.65 5.25
CA ASN A 169 21.74 9.58 5.66
C ASN A 169 22.72 10.29 4.71
N HIS A 170 22.20 10.92 3.64
CA HIS A 170 22.94 11.78 2.70
C HIS A 170 22.39 13.21 2.70
#